data_AF-A0AAN9QLM7-F1
#
_entry.id   AF-A0AAN9QLM7-F1
#
_cell.length_a   1.000
_cell.length_b   1.000
_cell.length_c   1.000
_cell.angle_alpha   90.00
_cell.angle_beta   90.00
_cell.angle_gamma   90.00
#
_symmetry.space_group_name_H-M   'P 1'
#
loop_
_entity.id
_entity.type
_entity.pdbx_description
1 polymer ?
#
loop_
_entity_poly.entity_id
_entity_poly.type
_entity_poly.pdbx_seq_one_letter_code
_entity_poly.pdbx_strand_id
1 'polypeptide(L)'
;MLILLYRSGRFRDISVRVMEACCCNLEVDVNGEETFMVDKSVITQYSNKFARLFGKSSGATGKLKVIFHDFPGGAEGFELMLKFCYNNGTTDISPSNLFLARCAAEYMEMKEPVADVSNLLELTEKSLQEINYWTWSDVLIALKQCQNLLVLDCSVMVERCLDTIVGRLVLASEASPCPSTSSTDSSWIRFSCDSKSTESVKTSFTRLTWWFEDLLFLSPLLVAMLVKSMLARKMDHVLISKFLLYYQKAKFSTSTTNEKSKIIEMVIDMHSDMDLSCVPCKTLFGILRVTLGLNISKCIRNKLETMIGSQLDQATLDNLLVPSPYGISYLYDVNLVFRFLKAFLRRGNGLLTPIRMRKVASLIDLYTAEIAPDPCLKTSKFLALATALPDSARDSYDEIYHAMDMYLEVHAQLSQEERLKICCVLNYEKLSPQACLHLSQNKKFPSKSAVQALISQQYKLKNLLHVTPSTSSYNDSPCSSSGAAQKVKKDKTSEQVVLYAGNFDLSTDNEKLKAHLQGMQWRVLELEKFCRKMQVQMAKITKSKASGNSYTKSLPKLCS
;
A
#
# COMPACT_ATOMS: atom_id res chain seq x y z
N MET A 1 -26.58 3.84 48.12
CA MET A 1 -27.74 4.72 47.84
C MET A 1 -28.53 4.10 46.69
N LEU A 2 -29.78 3.69 46.96
CA LEU A 2 -30.53 2.76 46.09
C LEU A 2 -31.24 3.48 44.94
N ILE A 3 -30.75 3.29 43.72
CA ILE A 3 -31.59 3.37 42.51
C ILE A 3 -32.28 2.00 42.42
N LEU A 4 -33.60 1.96 42.53
CA LEU A 4 -34.33 0.71 42.33
C LEU A 4 -34.31 0.36 40.84
N LEU A 5 -33.38 -0.51 40.46
CA LEU A 5 -33.29 -1.12 39.13
C LEU A 5 -34.32 -2.25 39.04
N TYR A 6 -35.40 -2.04 38.29
CA TYR A 6 -36.38 -3.09 38.03
C TYR A 6 -35.98 -3.88 36.77
N ARG A 7 -35.22 -4.97 36.95
CA ARG A 7 -34.83 -5.88 35.87
C ARG A 7 -35.60 -7.18 35.97
N SER A 8 -36.59 -7.40 35.08
CA SER A 8 -37.24 -8.69 34.83
C SER A 8 -37.54 -9.53 36.09
N GLY A 9 -38.15 -8.92 37.12
CA GLY A 9 -38.62 -9.62 38.31
C GLY A 9 -37.57 -10.08 39.33
N ARG A 10 -36.30 -9.63 39.28
CA ARG A 10 -35.31 -9.87 40.36
C ARG A 10 -34.51 -8.61 40.69
N PHE A 11 -34.55 -8.22 41.97
CA PHE A 11 -33.67 -7.20 42.55
C PHE A 11 -32.23 -7.70 42.57
N ARG A 12 -31.27 -6.93 42.04
CA ARG A 12 -29.85 -7.09 42.39
C ARG A 12 -29.54 -6.15 43.55
N ASP A 13 -29.07 -6.71 44.66
CA ASP A 13 -28.53 -5.95 45.77
C ASP A 13 -27.22 -5.26 45.35
N ILE A 14 -27.29 -3.95 45.11
CA ILE A 14 -26.11 -3.08 45.14
C ILE A 14 -26.08 -2.46 46.54
N SER A 15 -25.00 -2.74 47.25
CA SER A 15 -24.90 -2.59 48.69
C SER A 15 -25.11 -1.15 49.20
N VAL A 16 -25.86 -1.09 50.32
CA VAL A 16 -25.88 -0.11 51.42
C VAL A 16 -26.91 1.05 51.41
N ARG A 17 -27.77 0.91 52.44
CA ARG A 17 -28.76 1.75 53.14
C ARG A 17 -30.09 2.07 52.43
N VAL A 18 -31.13 1.44 53.00
CA VAL A 18 -32.56 1.56 52.72
C VAL A 18 -33.01 3.02 52.95
N MET A 19 -33.45 3.68 51.88
CA MET A 19 -34.52 4.67 51.99
C MET A 19 -35.80 3.94 51.60
N GLU A 20 -36.80 3.98 52.49
CA GLU A 20 -38.12 3.41 52.25
C GLU A 20 -38.69 3.91 50.91
N ALA A 21 -39.41 3.03 50.21
CA ALA A 21 -40.02 3.22 48.89
C ALA A 21 -41.09 4.36 48.81
N CYS A 22 -41.10 5.30 49.75
CA CYS A 22 -42.13 6.33 49.92
C CYS A 22 -41.91 7.62 49.08
N CYS A 23 -40.76 7.81 48.42
CA CYS A 23 -40.46 9.08 47.70
C CYS A 23 -40.32 8.96 46.18
N CYS A 24 -40.31 7.76 45.59
CA CYS A 24 -40.17 7.59 44.13
C CYS A 24 -41.53 7.77 43.42
N ASN A 25 -41.76 8.93 42.81
CA ASN A 25 -43.03 9.28 42.14
C ASN A 25 -42.95 9.25 40.59
N LEU A 26 -41.81 8.90 40.01
CA LEU A 26 -41.59 8.82 38.56
C LEU A 26 -40.97 7.47 38.15
N GLU A 27 -41.59 6.82 37.18
CA GLU A 27 -41.07 5.67 36.45
C GLU A 27 -40.39 6.15 35.16
N VAL A 28 -39.14 5.77 34.92
CA VAL A 28 -38.41 6.11 33.68
C VAL A 28 -37.98 4.83 32.98
N ASP A 29 -38.53 4.60 31.80
CA ASP A 29 -38.14 3.52 30.91
C ASP A 29 -37.08 4.03 29.92
N VAL A 30 -35.91 3.38 29.90
CA VAL A 30 -34.76 3.79 29.08
C VAL A 30 -34.53 2.76 27.99
N ASN A 31 -34.81 3.16 26.74
CA ASN A 31 -34.65 2.40 25.50
C ASN A 31 -35.37 1.05 25.49
N GLY A 32 -36.33 0.82 26.40
CA GLY A 32 -36.92 -0.50 26.62
C GLY A 32 -35.95 -1.53 27.22
N GLU A 33 -34.77 -1.10 27.68
CA GLU A 33 -33.74 -1.95 28.29
C GLU A 33 -34.00 -2.15 29.78
N GLU A 34 -34.12 -1.03 30.53
CA GLU A 34 -34.31 -1.03 31.98
C GLU A 34 -35.26 0.09 32.41
N THR A 35 -36.01 -0.15 33.50
CA THR A 35 -36.92 0.82 34.11
C THR A 35 -36.42 1.24 35.48
N PHE A 36 -36.34 2.55 35.69
CA PHE A 36 -35.81 3.20 36.88
C PHE A 36 -36.93 3.89 37.65
N MET A 37 -36.98 3.65 38.96
CA MET A 37 -37.87 4.41 39.86
C MET A 37 -37.08 5.56 40.49
N VAL A 38 -37.51 6.79 40.23
CA VAL A 38 -36.79 8.00 40.63
C VAL A 38 -37.73 9.01 41.30
N ASP A 39 -37.17 9.81 42.19
CA ASP A 39 -37.76 11.02 42.74
C ASP A 39 -37.66 12.17 41.71
N LYS A 40 -38.83 12.67 41.29
CA LYS A 40 -38.96 13.81 40.38
C LYS A 40 -38.22 15.05 40.89
N SER A 41 -38.27 15.36 42.18
CA SER A 41 -37.72 16.59 42.74
C SER A 41 -36.20 16.65 42.58
N VAL A 42 -35.52 15.55 42.93
CA VAL A 42 -34.06 15.39 42.83
C VAL A 42 -33.60 15.55 41.39
N ILE A 43 -34.18 14.79 40.45
CA ILE A 43 -33.71 14.83 39.05
C ILE A 43 -34.00 16.17 38.37
N THR A 44 -35.10 16.86 38.72
CA THR A 44 -35.42 18.18 38.14
C THR A 44 -34.48 19.27 38.59
N GLN A 45 -33.80 19.09 39.72
CA GLN A 45 -32.79 20.04 40.21
C GLN A 45 -31.56 20.07 39.30
N TYR A 46 -31.19 18.92 38.73
CA TYR A 46 -29.96 18.77 37.95
C TYR A 46 -30.18 18.69 36.42
N SER A 47 -31.38 18.31 35.97
CA SER A 47 -31.71 18.16 34.54
C SER A 47 -32.74 19.18 34.07
N ASN A 48 -32.30 20.08 33.19
CA ASN A 48 -33.17 21.05 32.53
C ASN A 48 -34.23 20.36 31.64
N LYS A 49 -33.89 19.21 31.06
CA LYS A 49 -34.83 18.44 30.25
C LYS A 49 -36.00 17.92 31.09
N PHE A 50 -35.72 17.33 32.26
CA PHE A 50 -36.79 16.94 33.19
C PHE A 50 -37.51 18.15 33.78
N ALA A 51 -36.81 19.23 34.12
CA ALA A 51 -37.42 20.46 34.61
C ALA A 51 -38.43 21.02 33.59
N ARG A 52 -38.10 21.01 32.29
CA ARG A 52 -39.00 21.44 31.21
C ARG A 52 -40.18 20.49 31.00
N LEU A 53 -39.94 19.17 31.08
CA LEU A 53 -41.00 18.17 30.94
C LEU A 53 -42.05 18.28 32.05
N PHE A 54 -41.63 18.62 33.27
CA PHE A 54 -42.53 18.63 34.42
C PHE A 54 -42.93 20.03 34.92
N GLY A 55 -42.18 21.07 34.61
CA GLY A 55 -42.35 22.44 35.11
C GLY A 55 -43.63 23.16 34.68
N LYS A 56 -44.44 22.55 33.81
CA LYS A 56 -45.76 23.07 33.40
C LYS A 56 -46.96 22.26 33.94
N SER A 57 -46.73 21.20 34.70
CA SER A 57 -47.79 20.29 35.18
C SER A 57 -47.94 20.34 36.70
N SER A 58 -48.77 21.27 37.18
CA SER A 58 -49.03 21.44 38.62
C SER A 58 -50.13 20.49 39.19
N GLY A 59 -50.54 19.43 38.48
CA GLY A 59 -51.83 18.78 38.80
C GLY A 59 -51.98 17.27 38.62
N ALA A 60 -50.90 16.49 38.42
CA ALA A 60 -51.02 15.03 38.33
C ALA A 60 -50.35 14.35 39.52
N THR A 61 -51.15 13.95 40.51
CA THR A 61 -50.77 13.14 41.68
C THR A 61 -50.66 11.63 41.36
N GLY A 62 -50.73 11.24 40.08
CA GLY A 62 -50.54 9.87 39.62
C GLY A 62 -49.06 9.51 39.44
N LYS A 63 -48.74 8.20 39.48
CA LYS A 63 -47.43 7.68 39.06
C LYS A 63 -47.13 8.16 37.65
N LEU A 64 -46.14 9.03 37.50
CA LEU A 64 -45.72 9.53 36.20
C LEU A 64 -44.83 8.48 35.53
N LYS A 65 -44.94 8.33 34.21
CA LYS A 65 -44.04 7.49 33.41
C LYS A 65 -43.43 8.30 32.27
N VAL A 66 -42.10 8.27 32.16
CA VAL A 66 -41.35 8.82 31.03
C VAL A 66 -40.68 7.67 30.29
N ILE A 67 -40.70 7.71 28.97
CA ILE A 67 -40.06 6.71 28.13
C ILE A 67 -39.06 7.43 27.23
N PHE A 68 -37.79 7.05 27.33
CA PHE A 68 -36.76 7.43 26.37
C PHE A 68 -36.59 6.29 25.37
N HIS A 69 -36.64 6.60 24.08
CA HIS A 69 -36.41 5.61 23.03
C HIS A 69 -34.95 5.57 22.56
N ASP A 70 -34.21 6.68 22.69
CA ASP A 70 -32.84 6.84 22.20
C ASP A 70 -31.96 7.61 23.21
N PHE A 71 -31.95 7.18 24.47
CA PHE A 71 -31.04 7.71 25.48
C PHE A 71 -29.59 7.27 25.17
N PRO A 72 -28.63 8.20 25.08
CA PRO A 72 -27.24 7.87 24.74
C PRO A 72 -26.58 7.07 25.87
N GLY A 73 -25.96 5.95 25.52
CA GLY A 73 -25.37 5.03 26.51
C GLY A 73 -26.38 4.12 27.21
N GLY A 74 -27.64 4.11 26.77
CA GLY A 74 -28.68 3.21 27.27
C GLY A 74 -28.91 3.33 28.78
N ALA A 75 -29.30 2.22 29.40
CA ALA A 75 -29.53 2.16 30.83
C ALA A 75 -28.28 2.53 31.66
N GLU A 76 -27.08 2.15 31.21
CA GLU A 76 -25.81 2.42 31.91
C GLU A 76 -25.50 3.92 31.98
N GLY A 77 -25.66 4.63 30.86
CA GLY A 77 -25.50 6.09 30.83
C GLY A 77 -26.51 6.81 31.74
N PHE A 78 -27.75 6.31 31.77
CA PHE A 78 -28.79 6.86 32.65
C PHE A 78 -28.49 6.60 34.13
N GLU A 79 -28.02 5.40 34.49
CA GLU A 79 -27.61 5.07 35.86
C GLU A 79 -26.46 5.98 36.33
N LEU A 80 -25.48 6.25 35.48
CA LEU A 80 -24.38 7.18 35.75
C LEU A 80 -24.88 8.60 36.05
N MET A 81 -25.81 9.10 35.23
CA MET A 81 -26.46 10.38 35.47
C MET A 81 -27.21 10.39 36.80
N LEU A 82 -27.96 9.33 37.12
CA LEU A 82 -28.67 9.24 38.40
C LEU A 82 -27.70 9.24 39.58
N LYS A 83 -26.61 8.46 39.53
CA LYS A 83 -25.57 8.45 40.57
C LYS A 83 -25.08 9.88 40.88
N PHE A 84 -24.89 10.70 39.85
CA PHE A 84 -24.54 12.12 40.02
C PHE A 84 -25.65 12.93 40.72
N CYS A 85 -26.88 12.87 40.23
CA CYS A 85 -28.00 13.64 40.80
C CYS A 85 -28.25 13.29 42.27
N TYR A 86 -28.15 12.01 42.58
CA TYR A 86 -28.44 11.46 43.89
C TYR A 86 -27.27 11.69 44.87
N ASN A 87 -26.02 11.66 44.43
CA ASN A 87 -24.86 11.96 45.29
C ASN A 87 -24.56 13.46 45.37
N ASN A 88 -25.59 14.31 45.41
CA ASN A 88 -25.48 15.77 45.53
C ASN A 88 -24.54 16.42 44.50
N GLY A 89 -24.52 15.93 43.25
CA GLY A 89 -23.64 16.46 42.21
C GLY A 89 -22.18 16.01 42.31
N THR A 90 -21.89 14.94 43.05
CA THR A 90 -20.54 14.35 43.14
C THR A 90 -20.52 12.96 42.50
N THR A 91 -19.57 12.72 41.59
CA THR A 91 -19.35 11.40 40.97
C THR A 91 -17.93 11.31 40.46
N ASP A 92 -17.31 10.14 40.66
CA ASP A 92 -15.97 9.86 40.16
C ASP A 92 -16.01 9.63 38.64
N ILE A 93 -15.49 10.60 37.89
CA ILE A 93 -15.31 10.47 36.44
C ILE A 93 -13.98 9.77 36.17
N SER A 94 -14.07 8.64 35.47
CA SER A 94 -12.95 7.81 35.05
C SER A 94 -12.95 7.66 33.52
N PRO A 95 -11.83 7.23 32.91
CA PRO A 95 -11.77 6.98 31.47
C PRO A 95 -12.85 6.01 30.96
N SER A 96 -13.30 5.08 31.80
CA SER A 96 -14.32 4.08 31.47
C SER A 96 -15.76 4.62 31.45
N ASN A 97 -16.04 5.73 32.12
CA ASN A 97 -17.38 6.29 32.23
C ASN A 97 -17.51 7.71 31.64
N LEU A 98 -16.40 8.36 31.32
CA LEU A 98 -16.35 9.76 30.85
C LEU A 98 -17.32 10.03 29.70
N PHE A 99 -17.23 9.24 28.63
CA PHE A 99 -18.05 9.44 27.43
C PHE A 99 -19.53 9.19 27.69
N LEU A 100 -19.86 8.13 28.43
CA LEU A 100 -21.23 7.81 28.83
C LEU A 100 -21.84 8.95 29.65
N ALA A 101 -21.11 9.39 30.69
CA ALA A 101 -21.54 10.48 31.57
C ALA A 101 -21.75 11.77 30.79
N ARG A 102 -20.85 12.09 29.87
CA ARG A 102 -20.94 13.29 29.04
C ARG A 102 -22.12 13.23 28.07
N CYS A 103 -22.19 12.21 27.22
CA CYS A 103 -23.25 12.13 26.21
C CYS A 103 -24.64 12.08 26.94
N ALA A 104 -24.75 11.45 28.13
CA ALA A 104 -25.94 11.50 29.00
C ALA A 104 -26.25 12.90 29.55
N ALA A 105 -25.24 13.60 30.08
CA ALA A 105 -25.38 14.96 30.60
C ALA A 105 -25.80 15.98 29.52
N GLU A 106 -25.26 15.83 28.31
CA GLU A 106 -25.61 16.67 27.15
C GLU A 106 -27.07 16.42 26.75
N TYR A 107 -27.47 15.15 26.64
CA TYR A 107 -28.84 14.76 26.31
C TYR A 107 -29.87 15.25 27.34
N MET A 108 -29.47 15.31 28.61
CA MET A 108 -30.31 15.73 29.73
C MET A 108 -30.21 17.22 30.06
N GLU A 109 -29.46 17.97 29.25
CA GLU A 109 -29.28 19.42 29.34
C GLU A 109 -28.75 19.87 30.72
N MET A 110 -27.84 19.11 31.33
CA MET A 110 -27.27 19.36 32.67
C MET A 110 -26.19 20.45 32.66
N LYS A 111 -26.58 21.68 32.29
CA LYS A 111 -25.66 22.80 32.01
C LYS A 111 -25.48 23.78 33.17
N GLU A 112 -26.36 23.74 34.17
CA GLU A 112 -26.36 24.72 35.26
C GLU A 112 -25.80 24.08 36.54
N PRO A 113 -24.85 24.74 37.24
CA PRO A 113 -24.37 24.26 38.52
C PRO A 113 -25.48 24.35 39.57
N VAL A 114 -25.50 23.39 40.48
CA VAL A 114 -26.48 23.32 41.56
C VAL A 114 -25.75 23.55 42.87
N ALA A 115 -26.14 24.57 43.63
CA ALA A 115 -25.61 24.86 44.96
C ALA A 115 -24.06 24.95 45.02
N ASP A 116 -23.47 25.72 44.10
CA ASP A 116 -22.02 25.92 43.96
C ASP A 116 -21.19 24.65 43.62
N VAL A 117 -21.83 23.53 43.32
CA VAL A 117 -21.19 22.30 42.82
C VAL A 117 -21.21 22.31 41.30
N SER A 118 -20.06 21.98 40.69
CA SER A 118 -19.90 21.88 39.23
C SER A 118 -20.90 20.87 38.65
N ASN A 119 -21.52 21.22 37.53
CA ASN A 119 -22.43 20.30 36.85
C ASN A 119 -21.66 19.12 36.19
N LEU A 120 -22.39 18.08 35.77
CA LEU A 120 -21.79 16.88 35.21
C LEU A 120 -21.02 17.16 33.89
N LEU A 121 -21.42 18.17 33.12
CA LEU A 121 -20.68 18.60 31.93
C LEU A 121 -19.34 19.24 32.26
N GLU A 122 -19.28 20.07 33.30
CA GLU A 122 -18.04 20.68 33.79
C GLU A 122 -17.09 19.63 34.38
N LEU A 123 -17.61 18.66 35.14
CA LEU A 123 -16.80 17.55 35.67
C LEU A 123 -16.18 16.72 34.54
N THR A 124 -16.95 16.40 33.51
CA THR A 124 -16.46 15.64 32.36
C THR A 124 -15.48 16.47 31.52
N GLU A 125 -15.70 17.78 31.33
CA GLU A 125 -14.73 18.65 30.65
C GLU A 125 -13.42 18.76 31.42
N LYS A 126 -13.47 18.91 32.76
CA LYS A 126 -12.27 18.94 33.61
C LYS A 126 -11.47 17.64 33.48
N SER A 127 -12.13 16.49 33.56
CA SER A 127 -11.48 15.19 33.35
C SER A 127 -10.86 15.06 31.96
N LEU A 128 -11.52 15.59 30.92
CA LEU A 128 -11.01 15.61 29.54
C LEU A 128 -9.81 16.56 29.37
N GLN A 129 -9.73 17.66 30.11
CA GLN A 129 -8.54 18.54 30.12
C GLN A 129 -7.32 17.82 30.72
N GLU A 130 -7.54 16.88 31.63
CA GLU A 130 -6.51 16.08 32.28
C GLU A 130 -6.09 14.83 31.46
N ILE A 131 -6.62 14.64 30.24
CA ILE A 131 -6.36 13.47 29.39
C ILE A 131 -4.87 13.22 29.11
N ASN A 132 -4.05 14.27 29.10
CA ASN A 132 -2.62 14.16 28.87
C ASN A 132 -1.90 13.36 29.98
N TYR A 133 -2.45 13.35 31.20
CA TYR A 133 -1.91 12.66 32.37
C TYR A 133 -2.37 11.19 32.50
N TRP A 134 -3.35 10.77 31.70
CA TRP A 134 -3.88 9.41 31.75
C TRP A 134 -2.85 8.36 31.35
N THR A 135 -2.97 7.11 31.79
CA THR A 135 -2.09 6.04 31.26
C THR A 135 -2.45 5.71 29.80
N TRP A 136 -1.61 4.95 29.10
CA TRP A 136 -1.96 4.47 27.75
C TRP A 136 -3.24 3.62 27.76
N SER A 137 -3.35 2.72 28.75
CA SER A 137 -4.53 1.88 28.95
C SER A 137 -5.79 2.71 29.15
N ASP A 138 -5.73 3.78 29.95
CA ASP A 138 -6.86 4.66 30.22
C ASP A 138 -7.42 5.30 28.95
N VAL A 139 -6.54 5.84 28.08
CA VAL A 139 -6.95 6.44 26.80
C VAL A 139 -7.58 5.39 25.88
N LEU A 140 -7.04 4.16 25.85
CA LEU A 140 -7.64 3.08 25.07
C LEU A 140 -9.01 2.64 25.59
N ILE A 141 -9.18 2.56 26.91
CA ILE A 141 -10.48 2.24 27.54
C ILE A 141 -11.51 3.29 27.16
N ALA A 142 -11.15 4.57 27.25
CA ALA A 142 -12.03 5.67 26.90
C ALA A 142 -12.43 5.64 25.41
N LEU A 143 -11.46 5.36 24.52
CA LEU A 143 -11.73 5.25 23.08
C LEU A 143 -12.58 4.01 22.72
N LYS A 144 -12.45 2.90 23.45
CA LYS A 144 -13.33 1.72 23.33
C LYS A 144 -14.76 2.07 23.69
N GLN A 145 -14.96 2.79 24.78
CA GLN A 145 -16.29 3.25 25.21
C GLN A 145 -16.94 4.15 24.15
N CYS A 146 -16.17 5.05 23.54
CA CYS A 146 -16.69 5.90 22.48
C CYS A 146 -17.08 5.15 21.20
N GLN A 147 -16.55 3.96 20.92
CA GLN A 147 -16.99 3.18 19.75
C GLN A 147 -18.39 2.60 19.88
N ASN A 148 -18.75 2.27 21.12
CA ASN A 148 -20.07 1.70 21.43
C ASN A 148 -21.16 2.77 21.38
N LEU A 149 -20.77 4.04 21.57
CA LEU A 149 -21.63 5.21 21.49
C LEU A 149 -21.52 5.79 20.08
N LEU A 150 -22.52 5.51 19.23
CA LEU A 150 -22.57 5.91 17.82
C LEU A 150 -21.91 7.29 17.59
N VAL A 151 -20.78 7.26 16.86
CA VAL A 151 -19.69 8.26 16.79
C VAL A 151 -20.09 9.72 16.45
N LEU A 152 -21.36 10.01 16.17
CA LEU A 152 -21.81 11.30 15.64
C LEU A 152 -21.90 12.42 16.70
N ASP A 153 -22.24 12.12 17.96
CA ASP A 153 -22.47 13.16 18.97
C ASP A 153 -21.21 13.55 19.76
N CYS A 154 -20.19 12.68 19.75
CA CYS A 154 -19.04 12.79 20.66
C CYS A 154 -17.71 13.02 19.87
N SER A 155 -17.77 13.61 18.65
CA SER A 155 -16.64 13.74 17.70
C SER A 155 -15.43 14.53 18.22
N VAL A 156 -15.66 15.67 18.89
CA VAL A 156 -14.58 16.53 19.42
C VAL A 156 -13.76 15.78 20.49
N MET A 157 -14.42 14.96 21.30
CA MET A 157 -13.76 14.18 22.33
C MET A 157 -12.96 13.01 21.74
N VAL A 158 -13.48 12.36 20.70
CA VAL A 158 -12.75 11.35 19.94
C VAL A 158 -11.48 11.95 19.36
N GLU A 159 -11.57 13.12 18.73
CA GLU A 159 -10.42 13.83 18.18
C GLU A 159 -9.36 14.11 19.24
N ARG A 160 -9.76 14.60 20.43
CA ARG A 160 -8.83 14.80 21.55
C ARG A 160 -8.14 13.50 21.98
N CYS A 161 -8.88 12.38 22.11
CA CYS A 161 -8.29 11.10 22.47
C CYS A 161 -7.31 10.59 21.41
N LEU A 162 -7.68 10.68 20.14
CA LEU A 162 -6.80 10.32 19.01
C LEU A 162 -5.56 11.21 18.99
N ASP A 163 -5.70 12.51 19.21
CA ASP A 163 -4.59 13.46 19.27
C ASP A 163 -3.63 13.16 20.44
N THR A 164 -4.15 12.75 21.60
CA THR A 164 -3.32 12.29 22.71
C THR A 164 -2.58 10.99 22.35
N ILE A 165 -3.24 10.03 21.69
CA ILE A 165 -2.58 8.82 21.18
C ILE A 165 -1.46 9.18 20.20
N VAL A 166 -1.76 9.96 19.17
CA VAL A 166 -0.78 10.36 18.16
C VAL A 166 0.36 11.15 18.79
N GLY A 167 0.07 12.06 19.74
CA GLY A 167 1.09 12.78 20.48
C GLY A 167 2.07 11.86 21.20
N ARG A 168 1.57 10.79 21.85
CA ARG A 168 2.42 9.78 22.49
C ARG A 168 3.23 8.96 21.51
N LEU A 169 2.65 8.61 20.36
CA LEU A 169 3.33 7.86 19.31
C LEU A 169 4.48 8.65 18.68
N VAL A 170 4.27 9.96 18.45
CA VAL A 170 5.32 10.87 17.97
C VAL A 170 6.46 10.95 18.97
N LEU A 171 6.16 11.21 20.26
CA LEU A 171 7.17 11.30 21.32
C LEU A 171 7.95 9.99 21.50
N ALA A 172 7.28 8.85 21.42
CA ALA A 172 7.92 7.54 21.50
C ALA A 172 8.83 7.24 20.29
N SER A 173 8.48 7.78 19.12
CA SER A 173 9.31 7.68 17.91
C SER A 173 10.55 8.59 17.98
N GLU A 174 10.43 9.77 18.59
CA GLU A 174 11.52 10.75 18.73
C GLU A 174 12.51 10.39 19.84
N ALA A 175 12.07 9.75 20.93
CA ALA A 175 12.92 9.30 22.04
C ALA A 175 13.87 8.13 21.68
N SER A 176 13.83 7.64 20.43
CA SER A 176 14.69 6.57 19.93
C SER A 176 15.90 7.08 19.10
N PRO A 177 16.89 7.74 19.73
CA PRO A 177 18.25 7.68 19.23
C PRO A 177 19.27 7.44 20.37
N CYS A 178 19.26 6.27 21.04
CA CYS A 178 20.43 5.75 21.78
C CYS A 178 20.22 4.28 22.23
N PRO A 179 21.21 3.38 22.04
CA PRO A 179 21.22 2.07 22.69
C PRO A 179 22.05 2.18 23.97
N SER A 180 21.43 2.32 25.14
CA SER A 180 21.98 1.91 26.44
C SER A 180 20.98 2.20 27.56
N THR A 181 20.41 1.14 28.12
CA THR A 181 20.38 0.79 29.56
C THR A 181 19.20 -0.14 29.83
N SER A 182 19.53 -1.21 30.55
CA SER A 182 18.75 -2.38 30.90
C SER A 182 17.82 -2.16 32.10
N SER A 183 16.62 -2.76 32.07
CA SER A 183 16.10 -3.74 33.08
C SER A 183 14.63 -4.04 32.78
N THR A 184 14.25 -5.29 32.45
CA THR A 184 13.57 -6.28 33.33
C THR A 184 12.07 -5.94 33.50
N ASP A 185 11.06 -6.70 33.07
CA ASP A 185 10.86 -8.15 33.03
C ASP A 185 9.69 -8.50 32.06
N SER A 186 9.84 -9.54 31.26
CA SER A 186 8.84 -10.62 31.09
C SER A 186 9.35 -11.60 30.03
N SER A 187 9.50 -12.83 30.48
CA SER A 187 10.05 -13.96 29.76
C SER A 187 8.98 -14.70 28.96
N TRP A 188 9.45 -15.52 28.01
CA TRP A 188 8.75 -16.48 27.12
C TRP A 188 8.64 -15.96 25.67
N ILE A 189 9.41 -16.39 24.67
CA ILE A 189 9.92 -17.73 24.30
C ILE A 189 11.31 -17.61 23.64
N ARG A 190 12.23 -18.49 24.04
CA ARG A 190 13.56 -18.70 23.40
C ARG A 190 13.44 -19.45 22.07
N PHE A 191 14.15 -19.00 21.04
CA PHE A 191 14.89 -19.87 20.12
C PHE A 191 16.24 -19.22 19.72
N SER A 192 17.32 -19.95 20.02
CA SER A 192 18.74 -19.73 19.70
C SER A 192 19.05 -20.34 18.29
N CYS A 193 20.05 -20.01 17.45
CA CYS A 193 21.29 -19.24 17.52
C CYS A 193 21.65 -18.60 16.14
N ASP A 194 22.48 -17.55 16.20
CA ASP A 194 23.53 -17.09 15.27
C ASP A 194 23.25 -16.84 13.77
N SER A 195 23.11 -15.55 13.42
CA SER A 195 24.02 -14.86 12.48
C SER A 195 23.92 -13.34 12.64
N LYS A 196 25.09 -12.72 12.82
CA LYS A 196 25.34 -11.30 13.11
C LYS A 196 24.56 -10.33 12.18
N SER A 197 24.03 -9.25 12.78
CA SER A 197 23.51 -8.01 12.18
C SER A 197 22.00 -7.85 11.90
N THR A 198 21.12 -8.74 12.34
CA THR A 198 19.65 -8.55 12.20
C THR A 198 18.90 -8.28 13.50
N GLU A 199 19.56 -8.40 14.65
CA GLU A 199 18.93 -8.31 15.96
C GLU A 199 18.60 -6.87 16.38
N SER A 200 19.45 -5.90 16.02
CA SER A 200 19.19 -4.48 16.27
C SER A 200 18.03 -3.92 15.44
N VAL A 201 17.88 -4.40 14.19
CA VAL A 201 16.77 -4.01 13.30
C VAL A 201 15.47 -4.68 13.72
N LYS A 202 15.49 -5.95 14.15
CA LYS A 202 14.31 -6.62 14.70
C LYS A 202 13.85 -5.99 16.02
N THR A 203 14.79 -5.67 16.93
CA THR A 203 14.47 -5.03 18.21
C THR A 203 14.01 -3.58 18.07
N SER A 204 14.55 -2.81 17.12
CA SER A 204 14.02 -1.49 16.79
C SER A 204 12.65 -1.57 16.11
N PHE A 205 12.44 -2.57 15.26
CA PHE A 205 11.15 -2.79 14.59
C PHE A 205 10.04 -3.22 15.54
N THR A 206 10.31 -4.12 16.49
CA THR A 206 9.34 -4.48 17.55
C THR A 206 9.04 -3.29 18.46
N ARG A 207 10.02 -2.39 18.69
CA ARG A 207 9.81 -1.14 19.44
C ARG A 207 9.01 -0.08 18.68
N LEU A 208 8.97 -0.08 17.35
CA LEU A 208 8.17 0.88 16.59
C LEU A 208 6.74 0.39 16.31
N THR A 209 6.48 -0.91 16.50
CA THR A 209 5.21 -1.58 16.17
C THR A 209 4.44 -2.09 17.39
N TRP A 210 4.91 -1.82 18.61
CA TRP A 210 4.29 -2.27 19.87
C TRP A 210 2.80 -1.95 20.01
N TRP A 211 2.37 -0.82 19.43
CA TRP A 211 1.00 -0.30 19.54
C TRP A 211 0.05 -0.87 18.48
N PHE A 212 0.53 -1.67 17.52
CA PHE A 212 -0.28 -2.15 16.40
C PHE A 212 -1.45 -3.03 16.88
N GLU A 213 -1.17 -3.96 17.80
CA GLU A 213 -2.16 -4.86 18.42
C GLU A 213 -3.17 -4.07 19.25
N ASP A 214 -2.66 -3.13 20.05
CA ASP A 214 -3.46 -2.31 20.96
C ASP A 214 -4.53 -1.50 20.22
N LEU A 215 -4.29 -1.11 18.97
CA LEU A 215 -5.22 -0.34 18.15
C LEU A 215 -6.08 -1.20 17.20
N LEU A 216 -6.00 -2.52 17.26
CA LEU A 216 -6.82 -3.40 16.41
C LEU A 216 -8.31 -3.30 16.73
N PHE A 217 -8.71 -2.89 17.93
CA PHE A 217 -10.14 -2.77 18.24
C PHE A 217 -10.83 -1.65 17.44
N LEU A 218 -10.07 -0.67 16.93
CA LEU A 218 -10.60 0.48 16.20
C LEU A 218 -11.48 0.06 15.01
N SER A 219 -12.55 0.81 14.78
CA SER A 219 -13.36 0.70 13.56
C SER A 219 -12.62 1.37 12.37
N PRO A 220 -12.95 1.02 11.11
CA PRO A 220 -12.34 1.66 9.95
C PRO A 220 -12.45 3.20 9.94
N LEU A 221 -13.55 3.75 10.47
CA LEU A 221 -13.74 5.20 10.59
C LEU A 221 -12.72 5.81 11.54
N LEU A 222 -12.51 5.21 12.70
CA LEU A 222 -11.55 5.71 13.69
C LEU A 222 -10.10 5.52 13.24
N VAL A 223 -9.80 4.44 12.51
CA VAL A 223 -8.48 4.28 11.88
C VAL A 223 -8.23 5.39 10.87
N ALA A 224 -9.22 5.77 10.06
CA ALA A 224 -9.07 6.88 9.12
C ALA A 224 -8.83 8.21 9.85
N MET A 225 -9.56 8.49 10.94
CA MET A 225 -9.35 9.68 11.76
C MET A 225 -7.95 9.69 12.42
N LEU A 226 -7.54 8.55 12.97
CA LEU A 226 -6.21 8.36 13.56
C LEU A 226 -5.12 8.66 12.55
N VAL A 227 -5.19 8.07 11.35
CA VAL A 227 -4.20 8.29 10.30
C VAL A 227 -4.16 9.74 9.85
N LYS A 228 -5.31 10.42 9.71
CA LYS A 228 -5.33 11.86 9.40
C LYS A 228 -4.63 12.69 10.47
N SER A 229 -4.82 12.39 11.77
CA SER A 229 -4.08 13.05 12.85
C SER A 229 -2.58 12.73 12.80
N MET A 230 -2.20 11.48 12.51
CA MET A 230 -0.80 11.08 12.31
C MET A 230 -0.12 11.87 11.18
N LEU A 231 -0.81 12.05 10.05
CA LEU A 231 -0.32 12.84 8.91
C LEU A 231 -0.21 14.32 9.25
N ALA A 232 -1.19 14.88 9.97
CA ALA A 232 -1.15 16.26 10.45
C ALA A 232 0.07 16.53 11.36
N ARG A 233 0.48 15.52 12.14
CA ARG A 233 1.70 15.57 12.99
C ARG A 233 2.98 15.11 12.30
N LYS A 234 2.97 14.91 10.97
CA LYS A 234 4.14 14.53 10.16
C LYS A 234 4.83 13.24 10.62
N MET A 235 4.05 12.27 11.10
CA MET A 235 4.55 10.92 11.37
C MET A 235 5.07 10.26 10.09
N ASP A 236 6.06 9.37 10.22
CA ASP A 236 6.64 8.64 9.09
C ASP A 236 5.57 7.86 8.31
N HIS A 237 5.38 8.21 7.04
CA HIS A 237 4.41 7.59 6.14
C HIS A 237 4.67 6.08 5.96
N VAL A 238 5.93 5.62 6.06
CA VAL A 238 6.25 4.19 5.96
C VAL A 238 5.73 3.42 7.18
N LEU A 239 5.83 3.98 8.39
CA LEU A 239 5.27 3.40 9.60
C LEU A 239 3.74 3.35 9.56
N ILE A 240 3.09 4.44 9.11
CA ILE A 240 1.62 4.49 8.94
C ILE A 240 1.16 3.42 7.93
N SER A 241 1.83 3.34 6.77
CA SER A 241 1.58 2.32 5.75
C SER A 241 1.68 0.89 6.31
N LYS A 242 2.73 0.61 7.10
CA LYS A 242 2.87 -0.68 7.78
C LYS A 242 1.72 -0.97 8.75
N PHE A 243 1.28 0.01 9.53
CA PHE A 243 0.13 -0.13 10.43
C PHE A 243 -1.15 -0.45 9.66
N LEU A 244 -1.44 0.28 8.58
CA LEU A 244 -2.63 0.05 7.75
C LEU A 244 -2.65 -1.36 7.15
N LEU A 245 -1.51 -1.83 6.63
CA LEU A 245 -1.38 -3.18 6.08
C LEU A 245 -1.50 -4.25 7.17
N TYR A 246 -0.97 -3.99 8.36
CA TYR A 246 -1.10 -4.86 9.51
C TYR A 246 -2.58 -4.97 9.96
N TYR A 247 -3.24 -3.82 10.16
CA TYR A 247 -4.65 -3.71 10.53
C TYR A 247 -5.55 -4.43 9.53
N GLN A 248 -5.30 -4.23 8.22
CA GLN A 248 -6.01 -4.93 7.15
C GLN A 248 -5.89 -6.45 7.31
N LYS A 249 -4.66 -6.98 7.43
CA LYS A 249 -4.41 -8.42 7.51
C LYS A 249 -5.06 -9.04 8.74
N ALA A 250 -4.95 -8.39 9.89
CA ALA A 250 -5.53 -8.87 11.14
C ALA A 250 -7.06 -8.97 11.03
N LYS A 251 -7.73 -7.87 10.63
CA LYS A 251 -9.20 -7.83 10.51
C LYS A 251 -9.77 -8.73 9.42
N PHE A 252 -9.03 -8.94 8.33
CA PHE A 252 -9.49 -9.78 7.22
C PHE A 252 -9.75 -11.24 7.63
N SER A 253 -9.07 -11.74 8.66
CA SER A 253 -9.25 -13.11 9.14
C SER A 253 -10.63 -13.35 9.77
N THR A 254 -11.22 -12.33 10.40
CA THR A 254 -12.48 -12.44 11.16
C THR A 254 -13.67 -11.76 10.49
N SER A 255 -13.45 -10.98 9.43
CA SER A 255 -14.47 -10.11 8.84
C SER A 255 -15.28 -10.71 7.69
N THR A 256 -16.51 -10.22 7.54
CA THR A 256 -17.39 -10.52 6.39
C THR A 256 -16.88 -9.84 5.11
N THR A 257 -17.38 -10.24 3.93
CA THR A 257 -17.00 -9.63 2.65
C THR A 257 -17.28 -8.12 2.59
N ASN A 258 -18.39 -7.67 3.17
CA ASN A 258 -18.75 -6.25 3.21
C ASN A 258 -17.80 -5.45 4.10
N GLU A 259 -17.42 -5.99 5.25
CA GLU A 259 -16.42 -5.37 6.13
C GLU A 259 -15.04 -5.35 5.47
N LYS A 260 -14.64 -6.43 4.79
CA LYS A 260 -13.41 -6.48 3.99
C LYS A 260 -13.37 -5.38 2.93
N SER A 261 -14.49 -5.12 2.24
CA SER A 261 -14.62 -3.99 1.32
C SER A 261 -14.38 -2.66 2.03
N LYS A 262 -15.06 -2.39 3.16
CA LYS A 262 -14.89 -1.13 3.91
C LYS A 262 -13.46 -0.93 4.42
N ILE A 263 -12.82 -1.99 4.90
CA ILE A 263 -11.45 -1.95 5.40
C ILE A 263 -10.48 -1.65 4.25
N ILE A 264 -10.59 -2.36 3.12
CA ILE A 264 -9.67 -2.13 2.00
C ILE A 264 -9.89 -0.76 1.35
N GLU A 265 -11.14 -0.28 1.32
CA GLU A 265 -11.44 1.08 0.87
C GLU A 265 -10.75 2.13 1.73
N MET A 266 -10.90 2.03 3.06
CA MET A 266 -10.21 2.90 3.99
C MET A 266 -8.69 2.83 3.81
N VAL A 267 -8.13 1.63 3.68
CA VAL A 267 -6.68 1.43 3.50
C VAL A 267 -6.21 2.13 2.22
N ILE A 268 -6.88 1.94 1.09
CA ILE A 268 -6.50 2.59 -0.18
C ILE A 268 -6.66 4.11 -0.09
N ASP A 269 -7.74 4.59 0.53
CA ASP A 269 -8.03 6.00 0.70
C ASP A 269 -6.91 6.69 1.50
N MET A 270 -6.56 6.12 2.66
CA MET A 270 -5.50 6.66 3.51
C MET A 270 -4.13 6.59 2.84
N HIS A 271 -3.82 5.53 2.07
CA HIS A 271 -2.57 5.47 1.32
C HIS A 271 -2.50 6.48 0.17
N SER A 272 -3.64 6.89 -0.38
CA SER A 272 -3.67 7.91 -1.45
C SER A 272 -3.32 9.31 -0.95
N ASP A 273 -3.50 9.57 0.35
CA ASP A 273 -3.17 10.84 1.01
C ASP A 273 -1.70 10.90 1.45
N MET A 274 -0.97 9.78 1.39
CA MET A 274 0.43 9.63 1.78
C MET A 274 1.39 9.74 0.59
N ASP A 275 2.69 9.81 0.88
CA ASP A 275 3.72 9.78 -0.15
C ASP A 275 3.64 8.50 -0.99
N LEU A 276 3.68 8.67 -2.30
CA LEU A 276 3.55 7.55 -3.24
C LEU A 276 4.67 6.50 -3.12
N SER A 277 5.79 6.81 -2.44
CA SER A 277 6.88 5.86 -2.17
C SER A 277 6.68 5.04 -0.89
N CYS A 278 5.69 5.35 -0.04
CA CYS A 278 5.50 4.67 1.24
C CYS A 278 4.99 3.22 1.11
N VAL A 279 4.37 2.90 -0.03
CA VAL A 279 3.91 1.54 -0.35
C VAL A 279 4.74 0.96 -1.49
N PRO A 280 5.41 -0.18 -1.30
CA PRO A 280 6.10 -0.86 -2.39
C PRO A 280 5.14 -1.27 -3.51
N CYS A 281 5.58 -1.13 -4.77
CA CYS A 281 4.79 -1.51 -5.95
C CYS A 281 4.21 -2.94 -5.86
N LYS A 282 5.00 -3.92 -5.38
CA LYS A 282 4.54 -5.29 -5.14
C LYS A 282 3.34 -5.37 -4.19
N THR A 283 3.32 -4.56 -3.14
CA THR A 283 2.22 -4.50 -2.18
C THR A 283 0.97 -3.91 -2.80
N LEU A 284 1.09 -2.88 -3.63
CA LEU A 284 -0.05 -2.29 -4.36
C LEU A 284 -0.71 -3.31 -5.30
N PHE A 285 0.07 -4.11 -6.03
CA PHE A 285 -0.47 -5.22 -6.81
C PHE A 285 -1.09 -6.33 -5.96
N GLY A 286 -0.54 -6.57 -4.75
CA GLY A 286 -1.19 -7.43 -3.75
C GLY A 286 -2.57 -6.91 -3.34
N ILE A 287 -2.69 -5.61 -3.08
CA ILE A 287 -3.97 -4.95 -2.79
C ILE A 287 -4.92 -5.07 -3.99
N LEU A 288 -4.44 -4.79 -5.20
CA LEU A 288 -5.23 -4.94 -6.43
C LEU A 288 -5.86 -6.33 -6.54
N ARG A 289 -5.06 -7.39 -6.37
CA ARG A 289 -5.56 -8.78 -6.43
C ARG A 289 -6.67 -9.04 -5.40
N VAL A 290 -6.56 -8.49 -4.20
CA VAL A 290 -7.60 -8.57 -3.18
C VAL A 290 -8.86 -7.81 -3.60
N THR A 291 -8.73 -6.63 -4.22
CA THR A 291 -9.89 -5.83 -4.66
C THR A 291 -10.68 -6.45 -5.81
N LEU A 292 -10.08 -7.33 -6.63
CA LEU A 292 -10.78 -8.00 -7.74
C LEU A 292 -11.94 -8.88 -7.27
N GLY A 293 -11.83 -9.45 -6.06
CA GLY A 293 -12.88 -10.27 -5.44
C GLY A 293 -13.86 -9.49 -4.55
N LEU A 294 -13.73 -8.16 -4.47
CA LEU A 294 -14.51 -7.32 -3.57
C LEU A 294 -15.29 -6.25 -4.35
N ASN A 295 -16.47 -5.89 -3.84
CA ASN A 295 -17.22 -4.79 -4.41
C ASN A 295 -16.67 -3.47 -3.84
N ILE A 296 -15.75 -2.86 -4.59
CA ILE A 296 -15.06 -1.61 -4.26
C ILE A 296 -15.56 -0.49 -5.16
N SER A 297 -15.80 0.69 -4.57
CA SER A 297 -16.24 1.88 -5.27
C SER A 297 -15.26 2.31 -6.37
N LYS A 298 -15.81 2.89 -7.44
CA LYS A 298 -15.03 3.35 -8.61
C LYS A 298 -14.00 4.42 -8.23
N CYS A 299 -14.33 5.30 -7.30
CA CYS A 299 -13.43 6.35 -6.81
C CYS A 299 -12.16 5.73 -6.19
N ILE A 300 -12.33 4.79 -5.27
CA ILE A 300 -11.22 4.10 -4.60
C ILE A 300 -10.40 3.27 -5.59
N ARG A 301 -11.05 2.56 -6.53
CA ARG A 301 -10.34 1.82 -7.57
C ARG A 301 -9.43 2.73 -8.39
N ASN A 302 -9.92 3.90 -8.79
CA ASN A 302 -9.12 4.88 -9.53
C ASN A 302 -7.92 5.39 -8.72
N LYS A 303 -8.07 5.58 -7.40
CA LYS A 303 -6.97 5.95 -6.50
C LYS A 303 -5.89 4.87 -6.51
N LEU A 304 -6.26 3.60 -6.33
CA LEU A 304 -5.33 2.47 -6.39
C LEU A 304 -4.62 2.37 -7.75
N GLU A 305 -5.36 2.47 -8.84
CA GLU A 305 -4.80 2.44 -10.20
C GLU A 305 -3.82 3.59 -10.44
N THR A 306 -4.10 4.77 -9.89
CA THR A 306 -3.21 5.93 -9.96
C THR A 306 -1.92 5.69 -9.19
N MET A 307 -2.02 5.13 -7.98
CA MET A 307 -0.85 4.77 -7.18
C MET A 307 0.03 3.74 -7.89
N ILE A 308 -0.56 2.67 -8.42
CA ILE A 308 0.14 1.62 -9.17
C ILE A 308 0.81 2.21 -10.42
N GLY A 309 0.06 2.96 -11.22
CA GLY A 309 0.60 3.58 -12.43
C GLY A 309 1.77 4.53 -12.12
N SER A 310 1.74 5.21 -10.98
CA SER A 310 2.82 6.12 -10.58
C SER A 310 4.18 5.45 -10.31
N GLN A 311 4.17 4.12 -10.05
CA GLN A 311 5.35 3.28 -9.78
C GLN A 311 5.52 2.16 -10.82
N LEU A 312 4.96 2.34 -12.03
CA LEU A 312 4.96 1.29 -13.05
C LEU A 312 6.38 0.85 -13.48
N ASP A 313 7.38 1.72 -13.31
CA ASP A 313 8.81 1.43 -13.53
C ASP A 313 9.41 0.42 -12.55
N GLN A 314 8.68 0.09 -11.48
CA GLN A 314 9.05 -0.92 -10.48
C GLN A 314 8.24 -2.21 -10.61
N ALA A 315 7.32 -2.28 -11.57
CA ALA A 315 6.49 -3.46 -11.79
C ALA A 315 7.21 -4.52 -12.64
N THR A 316 6.80 -5.78 -12.48
CA THR A 316 7.24 -6.92 -13.29
C THR A 316 6.12 -7.32 -14.25
N LEU A 317 6.45 -8.13 -15.28
CA LEU A 317 5.46 -8.63 -16.24
C LEU A 317 4.29 -9.34 -15.52
N ASP A 318 4.58 -10.23 -14.57
CA ASP A 318 3.57 -10.95 -13.76
C ASP A 318 2.58 -10.05 -13.03
N ASN A 319 2.97 -8.81 -12.72
CA ASN A 319 2.08 -7.85 -12.08
C ASN A 319 1.00 -7.34 -13.06
N LEU A 320 1.32 -7.23 -14.35
CA LEU A 320 0.41 -6.76 -15.40
C LEU A 320 -0.53 -7.84 -15.92
N LEU A 321 -0.22 -9.12 -15.68
CA LEU A 321 -1.03 -10.27 -16.09
C LEU A 321 -2.26 -10.46 -15.19
N VAL A 322 -3.16 -9.47 -15.24
CA VAL A 322 -4.44 -9.47 -14.52
C VAL A 322 -5.52 -10.04 -15.43
N PRO A 323 -6.29 -11.06 -15.00
CA PRO A 323 -7.37 -11.64 -15.82
C PRO A 323 -8.40 -10.59 -16.25
N SER A 324 -8.98 -10.78 -17.43
CA SER A 324 -10.07 -9.91 -17.90
C SER A 324 -11.33 -10.06 -17.02
N PRO A 325 -12.11 -8.97 -16.84
CA PRO A 325 -13.43 -9.06 -16.21
C PRO A 325 -14.36 -10.06 -16.92
N TYR A 326 -15.30 -10.63 -16.16
CA TYR A 326 -16.29 -11.57 -16.69
C TYR A 326 -17.02 -11.03 -17.93
N GLY A 327 -17.15 -11.88 -18.96
CA GLY A 327 -17.84 -11.54 -20.22
C GLY A 327 -16.95 -10.91 -21.29
N ILE A 328 -15.65 -10.77 -21.02
CA ILE A 328 -14.66 -10.32 -22.01
C ILE A 328 -13.92 -11.52 -22.59
N SER A 329 -13.69 -11.50 -23.91
CA SER A 329 -13.16 -12.64 -24.66
C SER A 329 -11.64 -12.81 -24.62
N TYR A 330 -10.88 -11.73 -24.42
CA TYR A 330 -9.42 -11.77 -24.32
C TYR A 330 -8.97 -12.13 -22.89
N LEU A 331 -7.79 -12.71 -22.74
CA LEU A 331 -7.32 -13.35 -21.49
C LEU A 331 -7.01 -12.33 -20.37
N TYR A 332 -6.38 -11.21 -20.70
CA TYR A 332 -5.87 -10.23 -19.71
C TYR A 332 -6.51 -8.84 -19.84
N ASP A 333 -6.73 -8.12 -18.74
CA ASP A 333 -7.29 -6.77 -18.74
C ASP A 333 -6.33 -5.71 -19.31
N VAL A 334 -6.24 -5.63 -20.64
CA VAL A 334 -5.46 -4.60 -21.35
C VAL A 334 -5.92 -3.18 -20.99
N ASN A 335 -7.21 -2.99 -20.68
CA ASN A 335 -7.71 -1.66 -20.33
C ASN A 335 -7.18 -1.19 -18.99
N LEU A 336 -6.93 -2.12 -18.04
CA LEU A 336 -6.30 -1.80 -16.77
C LEU A 336 -4.85 -1.35 -16.98
N VAL A 337 -4.10 -2.03 -17.84
CA VAL A 337 -2.73 -1.62 -18.20
C VAL A 337 -2.71 -0.23 -18.84
N PHE A 338 -3.66 0.09 -19.72
CA PHE A 338 -3.81 1.46 -20.24
C PHE A 338 -4.08 2.49 -19.14
N ARG A 339 -4.87 2.15 -18.11
CA ARG A 339 -5.11 3.05 -16.97
C ARG A 339 -3.84 3.28 -16.15
N PHE A 340 -3.04 2.23 -15.90
CA PHE A 340 -1.73 2.37 -15.25
C PHE A 340 -0.79 3.24 -16.06
N LEU A 341 -0.70 3.00 -17.37
CA LEU A 341 0.17 3.76 -18.25
C LEU A 341 -0.25 5.23 -18.35
N LYS A 342 -1.56 5.50 -18.42
CA LYS A 342 -2.10 6.86 -18.38
C LYS A 342 -1.75 7.57 -17.06
N ALA A 343 -1.84 6.87 -15.93
CA ALA A 343 -1.46 7.42 -14.63
C ALA A 343 0.06 7.69 -14.54
N PHE A 344 0.89 6.80 -15.08
CA PHE A 344 2.34 6.99 -15.20
C PHE A 344 2.69 8.27 -15.99
N LEU A 345 2.07 8.42 -17.17
CA LEU A 345 2.33 9.53 -18.09
C LEU A 345 1.77 10.87 -17.60
N ARG A 346 0.61 10.89 -16.93
CA ARG A 346 0.00 12.11 -16.38
C ARG A 346 0.90 12.80 -15.35
N ARG A 347 1.77 12.04 -14.68
CA ARG A 347 2.76 12.57 -13.73
C ARG A 347 3.98 13.21 -14.42
N GLY A 348 4.07 13.10 -15.75
CA GLY A 348 5.21 13.44 -16.59
C GLY A 348 5.49 14.91 -16.85
N ASN A 349 4.81 15.86 -16.21
CA ASN A 349 5.07 17.29 -16.41
C ASN A 349 6.37 17.80 -15.74
N GLY A 350 7.38 16.94 -15.53
CA GLY A 350 8.73 17.35 -15.08
C GLY A 350 9.56 16.32 -14.30
N LEU A 351 8.97 15.22 -13.81
CA LEU A 351 9.63 14.28 -12.87
C LEU A 351 9.99 12.90 -13.46
N LEU A 352 9.62 12.61 -14.70
CA LEU A 352 9.95 11.31 -15.32
C LEU A 352 11.37 11.32 -15.86
N THR A 353 12.28 10.65 -15.16
CA THR A 353 13.64 10.46 -15.67
C THR A 353 13.61 9.55 -16.91
N PRO A 354 14.50 9.75 -17.89
CA PRO A 354 14.60 8.87 -19.07
C PRO A 354 14.81 7.40 -18.70
N ILE A 355 15.41 7.12 -17.54
CA ILE A 355 15.62 5.77 -17.01
C ILE A 355 14.28 5.11 -16.65
N ARG A 356 13.38 5.82 -15.95
CA ARG A 356 12.06 5.28 -15.60
C ARG A 356 11.21 5.05 -16.85
N MET A 357 11.27 5.98 -17.81
CA MET A 357 10.56 5.85 -19.08
C MET A 357 11.00 4.60 -19.87
N ARG A 358 12.32 4.36 -19.95
CA ARG A 358 12.87 3.16 -20.60
C ARG A 358 12.45 1.85 -19.93
N LYS A 359 12.44 1.80 -18.59
CA LYS A 359 11.95 0.64 -17.84
C LYS A 359 10.48 0.35 -18.15
N VAL A 360 9.63 1.37 -18.16
CA VAL A 360 8.21 1.20 -18.49
C VAL A 360 8.03 0.81 -19.95
N ALA A 361 8.80 1.36 -20.89
CA ALA A 361 8.74 0.95 -22.30
C ALA A 361 9.09 -0.52 -22.48
N SER A 362 10.21 -0.98 -21.91
CA SER A 362 10.58 -2.40 -21.93
C SER A 362 9.50 -3.29 -21.31
N LEU A 363 8.88 -2.86 -20.21
CA LEU A 363 7.81 -3.61 -19.55
C LEU A 363 6.54 -3.71 -20.43
N ILE A 364 6.15 -2.62 -21.08
CA ILE A 364 4.98 -2.59 -21.98
C ILE A 364 5.26 -3.40 -23.25
N ASP A 365 6.49 -3.35 -23.78
CA ASP A 365 6.89 -4.13 -24.96
C ASP A 365 6.84 -5.64 -24.63
N LEU A 366 7.36 -6.06 -23.47
CA LEU A 366 7.25 -7.45 -22.96
C LEU A 366 5.78 -7.86 -22.77
N TYR A 367 4.96 -7.00 -22.17
CA TYR A 367 3.53 -7.26 -22.01
C TYR A 367 2.82 -7.40 -23.35
N THR A 368 3.19 -6.56 -24.33
CA THR A 368 2.63 -6.61 -25.69
C THR A 368 2.98 -7.92 -26.39
N ALA A 369 4.22 -8.41 -26.21
CA ALA A 369 4.64 -9.71 -26.71
C ALA A 369 3.88 -10.87 -26.04
N GLU A 370 3.64 -10.80 -24.74
CA GLU A 370 2.90 -11.83 -24.00
C GLU A 370 1.43 -11.95 -24.43
N ILE A 371 0.77 -10.84 -24.74
CA ILE A 371 -0.64 -10.85 -25.18
C ILE A 371 -0.83 -11.03 -26.69
N ALA A 372 0.24 -10.89 -27.49
CA ALA A 372 0.19 -11.00 -28.94
C ALA A 372 -0.42 -12.32 -29.47
N PRO A 373 -0.20 -13.49 -28.83
CA PRO A 373 -0.79 -14.75 -29.25
C PRO A 373 -2.30 -14.88 -28.98
N ASP A 374 -2.95 -13.93 -28.29
CA ASP A 374 -4.37 -14.00 -27.97
C ASP A 374 -5.23 -13.72 -29.22
N PRO A 375 -6.01 -14.70 -29.75
CA PRO A 375 -6.84 -14.52 -30.95
C PRO A 375 -7.99 -13.52 -30.76
N CYS A 376 -8.32 -13.18 -29.51
CA CYS A 376 -9.37 -12.22 -29.18
C CYS A 376 -8.83 -10.79 -29.01
N LEU A 377 -7.52 -10.58 -29.12
CA LEU A 377 -6.92 -9.26 -29.01
C LEU A 377 -7.24 -8.42 -30.25
N LYS A 378 -7.88 -7.27 -30.05
CA LYS A 378 -8.22 -6.36 -31.16
C LYS A 378 -6.98 -5.62 -31.66
N THR A 379 -6.90 -5.43 -32.98
CA THR A 379 -5.82 -4.67 -33.66
C THR A 379 -5.66 -3.27 -33.10
N SER A 380 -6.77 -2.59 -32.76
CA SER A 380 -6.72 -1.25 -32.18
C SER A 380 -6.03 -1.22 -30.82
N LYS A 381 -6.19 -2.26 -29.98
CA LYS A 381 -5.53 -2.35 -28.68
C LYS A 381 -4.06 -2.70 -28.81
N PHE A 382 -3.73 -3.65 -29.68
CA PHE A 382 -2.35 -4.01 -29.99
C PHE A 382 -1.56 -2.78 -30.47
N LEU A 383 -2.12 -2.06 -31.46
CA LEU A 383 -1.51 -0.85 -31.99
C LEU A 383 -1.36 0.22 -30.90
N ALA A 384 -2.41 0.46 -30.11
CA ALA A 384 -2.38 1.45 -29.04
C ALA A 384 -1.30 1.17 -27.99
N LEU A 385 -1.02 -0.10 -27.64
CA LEU A 385 0.09 -0.46 -26.75
C LEU A 385 1.45 -0.20 -27.41
N ALA A 386 1.64 -0.68 -28.65
CA ALA A 386 2.89 -0.52 -29.37
C ALA A 386 3.26 0.96 -29.57
N THR A 387 2.27 1.84 -29.75
CA THR A 387 2.47 3.29 -29.92
C THR A 387 2.31 4.10 -28.64
N ALA A 388 2.08 3.47 -27.48
CA ALA A 388 1.71 4.22 -26.26
C ALA A 388 2.85 5.09 -25.70
N LEU A 389 4.10 4.72 -26.00
CA LEU A 389 5.30 5.38 -25.52
C LEU A 389 6.14 5.90 -26.70
N PRO A 390 6.85 7.02 -26.53
CA PRO A 390 7.65 7.62 -27.60
C PRO A 390 8.86 6.76 -27.96
N ASP A 391 9.36 6.94 -29.18
CA ASP A 391 10.56 6.24 -29.68
C ASP A 391 11.80 6.51 -28.80
N SER A 392 11.91 7.69 -28.20
CA SER A 392 13.02 8.04 -27.29
C SER A 392 13.07 7.20 -26.00
N ALA A 393 11.97 6.52 -25.66
CA ALA A 393 11.90 5.61 -24.53
C ALA A 393 12.36 4.19 -24.87
N ARG A 394 12.63 3.88 -26.15
CA ARG A 394 13.03 2.56 -26.61
C ARG A 394 14.47 2.57 -27.11
N ASP A 395 15.27 1.70 -26.51
CA ASP A 395 16.65 1.45 -26.94
C ASP A 395 16.69 0.44 -28.10
N SER A 396 15.71 -0.48 -28.16
CA SER A 396 15.54 -1.47 -29.22
C SER A 396 14.06 -1.66 -29.55
N TYR A 397 13.77 -2.10 -30.78
CA TYR A 397 12.43 -2.48 -31.25
C TYR A 397 12.24 -3.99 -31.41
N ASP A 398 13.21 -4.81 -30.98
CA ASP A 398 13.20 -6.25 -31.20
C ASP A 398 12.00 -6.95 -30.52
N GLU A 399 11.67 -6.59 -29.28
CA GLU A 399 10.51 -7.15 -28.57
C GLU A 399 9.18 -6.79 -29.23
N ILE A 400 9.04 -5.54 -29.70
CA ILE A 400 7.86 -5.12 -30.46
C ILE A 400 7.79 -5.86 -31.80
N TYR A 401 8.92 -6.09 -32.46
CA TYR A 401 8.98 -6.89 -33.68
C TYR A 401 8.54 -8.33 -33.42
N HIS A 402 9.02 -8.97 -32.34
CA HIS A 402 8.58 -10.31 -31.95
C HIS A 402 7.08 -10.36 -31.65
N ALA A 403 6.57 -9.37 -30.92
CA ALA A 403 5.13 -9.24 -30.66
C ALA A 403 4.33 -9.12 -31.97
N MET A 404 4.81 -8.33 -32.94
CA MET A 404 4.15 -8.17 -34.24
C MET A 404 4.16 -9.43 -35.08
N ASP A 405 5.30 -10.13 -35.15
CA ASP A 405 5.40 -11.38 -35.91
C ASP A 405 4.44 -12.44 -35.37
N MET A 406 4.38 -12.56 -34.04
CA MET A 406 3.43 -13.44 -33.36
C MET A 406 1.97 -13.01 -33.58
N TYR A 407 1.67 -11.71 -33.47
CA TYR A 407 0.33 -11.18 -33.67
C TYR A 407 -0.16 -11.42 -35.11
N LEU A 408 0.69 -11.19 -36.11
CA LEU A 408 0.38 -11.43 -37.52
C LEU A 408 0.21 -12.92 -37.85
N GLU A 409 0.93 -13.80 -37.15
CA GLU A 409 0.75 -15.26 -37.25
C GLU A 409 -0.65 -15.67 -36.78
N VAL A 410 -1.06 -15.23 -35.59
CA VAL A 410 -2.35 -15.60 -35.01
C VAL A 410 -3.52 -14.91 -35.73
N HIS A 411 -3.34 -13.69 -36.22
CA HIS A 411 -4.37 -12.89 -36.88
C HIS A 411 -4.22 -12.91 -38.41
N ALA A 412 -4.14 -14.11 -38.99
CA ALA A 412 -3.97 -14.29 -40.44
C ALA A 412 -5.08 -13.64 -41.29
N GLN A 413 -6.27 -13.40 -40.73
CA GLN A 413 -7.42 -12.81 -41.43
C GLN A 413 -7.38 -11.28 -41.56
N LEU A 414 -6.32 -10.61 -41.07
CA LEU A 414 -6.19 -9.16 -41.17
C LEU A 414 -6.13 -8.67 -42.61
N SER A 415 -6.77 -7.51 -42.85
CA SER A 415 -6.70 -6.82 -44.13
C SER A 415 -5.28 -6.31 -44.42
N GLN A 416 -4.95 -6.11 -45.69
CA GLN A 416 -3.64 -5.57 -46.09
C GLN A 416 -3.37 -4.19 -45.47
N GLU A 417 -4.42 -3.37 -45.32
CA GLU A 417 -4.32 -2.06 -44.68
C GLU A 417 -3.98 -2.15 -43.19
N GLU A 418 -4.57 -3.09 -42.46
CA GLU A 418 -4.27 -3.30 -41.04
C GLU A 418 -2.85 -3.82 -40.84
N ARG A 419 -2.41 -4.77 -41.69
CA ARG A 419 -1.02 -5.25 -41.67
C ARG A 419 -0.04 -4.12 -41.90
N LEU A 420 -0.31 -3.25 -42.88
CA LEU A 420 0.50 -2.04 -43.12
C LEU A 420 0.51 -1.11 -41.90
N LYS A 421 -0.65 -0.84 -41.28
CA LYS A 421 -0.73 0.00 -40.07
C LYS A 421 0.11 -0.54 -38.91
N ILE A 422 0.06 -1.85 -38.67
CA ILE A 422 0.88 -2.51 -37.64
C ILE A 422 2.37 -2.34 -37.95
N CYS A 423 2.78 -2.63 -39.20
CA CYS A 423 4.19 -2.59 -39.59
C CYS A 423 4.79 -1.17 -39.62
N CYS A 424 3.96 -0.13 -39.71
CA CYS A 424 4.41 1.26 -39.66
C CYS A 424 4.91 1.72 -38.27
N VAL A 425 4.64 0.96 -37.21
CA VAL A 425 5.07 1.31 -35.84
C VAL A 425 6.56 1.03 -35.61
N LEU A 426 7.18 0.15 -36.41
CA LEU A 426 8.58 -0.26 -36.22
C LEU A 426 9.56 0.86 -36.60
N ASN A 427 10.51 1.13 -35.70
CA ASN A 427 11.71 1.88 -36.04
C ASN A 427 12.82 0.93 -36.50
N TYR A 428 13.00 0.84 -37.82
CA TYR A 428 13.98 -0.03 -38.47
C TYR A 428 15.44 0.28 -38.13
N GLU A 429 15.74 1.49 -37.64
CA GLU A 429 17.09 1.87 -37.21
C GLU A 429 17.45 1.26 -35.86
N LYS A 430 16.45 1.00 -35.01
CA LYS A 430 16.62 0.44 -33.66
C LYS A 430 16.42 -1.08 -33.58
N LEU A 431 16.20 -1.74 -34.71
CA LEU A 431 16.17 -3.20 -34.79
C LEU A 431 17.58 -3.78 -34.82
N SER A 432 17.80 -4.92 -34.15
CA SER A 432 19.07 -5.65 -34.27
C SER A 432 19.27 -6.18 -35.69
N PRO A 433 20.54 -6.44 -36.10
CA PRO A 433 20.83 -7.03 -37.41
C PRO A 433 20.09 -8.35 -37.64
N GLN A 434 19.96 -9.18 -36.60
CA GLN A 434 19.23 -10.44 -36.61
C GLN A 434 17.73 -10.22 -36.84
N ALA A 435 17.12 -9.26 -36.12
CA ALA A 435 15.71 -8.92 -36.31
C ALA A 435 15.45 -8.38 -37.73
N CYS A 436 16.32 -7.51 -38.25
CA CYS A 436 16.21 -7.04 -39.64
C CYS A 436 16.33 -8.17 -40.67
N LEU A 437 17.21 -9.15 -40.43
CA LEU A 437 17.38 -10.29 -41.33
C LEU A 437 16.10 -11.15 -41.34
N HIS A 438 15.59 -11.47 -40.15
CA HIS A 438 14.35 -12.22 -40.01
C HIS A 438 13.18 -11.49 -40.68
N LEU A 439 13.04 -10.18 -40.44
CA LEU A 439 12.01 -9.34 -41.06
C LEU A 439 12.11 -9.33 -42.59
N SER A 440 13.34 -9.25 -43.15
CA SER A 440 13.56 -9.23 -44.60
C SER A 440 13.09 -10.51 -45.31
N GLN A 441 13.07 -11.64 -44.59
CA GLN A 441 12.67 -12.95 -45.11
C GLN A 441 11.21 -13.31 -44.76
N ASN A 442 10.58 -12.54 -43.86
CA ASN A 442 9.26 -12.87 -43.33
C ASN A 442 8.14 -12.44 -44.28
N LYS A 443 7.50 -13.42 -44.94
CA LYS A 443 6.43 -13.21 -45.92
C LYS A 443 5.12 -12.66 -45.34
N LYS A 444 4.95 -12.69 -44.01
CA LYS A 444 3.77 -12.13 -43.33
C LYS A 444 3.78 -10.61 -43.35
N PHE A 445 4.97 -10.01 -43.47
CA PHE A 445 5.15 -8.57 -43.51
C PHE A 445 5.02 -8.05 -44.96
N PRO A 446 4.48 -6.82 -45.15
CA PRO A 446 4.47 -6.18 -46.45
C PRO A 446 5.89 -6.03 -47.03
N SER A 447 6.02 -6.16 -48.35
CA SER A 447 7.30 -6.03 -49.06
C SER A 447 8.04 -4.71 -48.76
N LYS A 448 7.28 -3.63 -48.55
CA LYS A 448 7.81 -2.32 -48.14
C LYS A 448 8.63 -2.39 -46.84
N SER A 449 8.16 -3.17 -45.85
CA SER A 449 8.85 -3.36 -44.57
C SER A 449 10.15 -4.16 -44.73
N ALA A 450 10.14 -5.20 -45.57
CA ALA A 450 11.34 -5.97 -45.88
C ALA A 450 12.43 -5.10 -46.53
N VAL A 451 12.05 -4.24 -47.48
CA VAL A 451 12.98 -3.28 -48.11
C VAL A 451 13.54 -2.30 -47.09
N GLN A 452 12.72 -1.76 -46.20
CA GLN A 452 13.17 -0.83 -45.15
C GLN A 452 14.17 -1.48 -44.18
N ALA A 453 13.96 -2.74 -43.78
CA ALA A 453 14.91 -3.48 -42.95
C ALA A 453 16.25 -3.74 -43.64
N LEU A 454 16.25 -4.03 -44.95
CA LEU A 454 17.49 -4.17 -45.73
C LEU A 454 18.25 -2.85 -45.85
N ILE A 455 17.54 -1.74 -46.07
CA ILE A 455 18.15 -0.40 -46.11
C ILE A 455 18.80 -0.07 -44.77
N SER A 456 18.15 -0.36 -43.64
CA SER A 456 18.72 -0.07 -42.31
C SER A 456 19.95 -0.92 -42.02
N GLN A 457 19.98 -2.20 -42.44
CA GLN A 457 21.19 -3.03 -42.37
C GLN A 457 22.34 -2.47 -43.20
N GLN A 458 22.08 -2.06 -44.45
CA GLN A 458 23.11 -1.48 -45.31
C GLN A 458 23.69 -0.18 -44.73
N TYR A 459 22.84 0.66 -44.13
CA TYR A 459 23.28 1.88 -43.47
C TYR A 459 24.19 1.59 -42.26
N LYS A 460 23.81 0.62 -41.41
CA LYS A 460 24.64 0.20 -40.26
C LYS A 460 25.99 -0.36 -40.69
N LEU A 461 26.03 -1.19 -41.75
CA LEU A 461 27.26 -1.73 -42.31
C LEU A 461 28.17 -0.62 -42.87
N LYS A 462 27.61 0.34 -43.63
CA LYS A 462 28.37 1.49 -44.15
C LYS A 462 28.96 2.35 -43.04
N ASN A 463 28.22 2.59 -41.95
CA ASN A 463 28.73 3.35 -40.80
C ASN A 463 29.86 2.61 -40.09
N LEU A 464 29.78 1.28 -39.94
CA LEU A 464 30.87 0.49 -39.38
C LEU A 464 32.14 0.53 -40.25
N LEU A 465 31.98 0.60 -41.58
CA LEU A 465 33.11 0.71 -42.51
C LEU A 465 33.75 2.11 -42.51
N HIS A 466 32.98 3.18 -42.27
CA HIS A 466 33.49 4.56 -42.22
C HIS A 466 34.18 4.95 -40.89
N VAL A 467 33.99 4.19 -39.79
CA VAL A 467 34.56 4.48 -38.46
C VAL A 467 36.00 3.97 -38.29
N THR A 468 36.66 3.54 -39.37
CA THR A 468 38.10 3.18 -39.34
C THR A 468 38.92 4.31 -39.97
N PRO A 469 39.54 5.24 -39.21
CA PRO A 469 40.50 6.16 -39.79
C PRO A 469 41.79 5.38 -40.07
N SER A 470 42.12 5.32 -41.34
CA SER A 470 43.46 5.12 -41.86
C SER A 470 44.52 5.84 -41.02
N THR A 471 45.52 5.07 -40.58
CA THR A 471 46.81 5.57 -40.12
C THR A 471 47.42 6.47 -41.21
N SER A 472 47.69 7.73 -40.91
CA SER A 472 48.62 8.58 -41.68
C SER A 472 49.39 9.42 -40.67
N SER A 473 50.63 9.05 -40.37
CA SER A 473 51.84 9.65 -40.97
C SER A 473 51.89 11.16 -40.75
N TYR A 474 52.68 11.55 -39.74
CA TYR A 474 53.28 12.88 -39.66
C TYR A 474 54.03 13.18 -40.96
N ASN A 475 53.77 14.34 -41.54
CA ASN A 475 54.83 15.23 -42.03
C ASN A 475 54.29 16.64 -42.23
N ASP A 476 55.09 17.57 -41.73
CA ASP A 476 54.85 19.00 -41.64
C ASP A 476 54.95 19.73 -42.98
N SER A 477 54.27 20.87 -42.99
CA SER A 477 54.70 22.17 -43.53
C SER A 477 53.95 22.70 -44.78
N PRO A 478 53.56 24.00 -44.78
CA PRO A 478 52.61 24.58 -45.72
C PRO A 478 53.28 25.50 -46.77
N CYS A 479 52.58 25.79 -47.87
CA CYS A 479 52.30 27.17 -48.32
C CYS A 479 51.55 27.28 -49.66
N SER A 480 50.45 28.04 -49.59
CA SER A 480 49.96 29.06 -50.54
C SER A 480 49.74 28.75 -52.04
N SER A 481 48.48 28.88 -52.46
CA SER A 481 47.96 29.98 -53.31
C SER A 481 46.95 29.56 -54.41
N SER A 482 45.74 30.12 -54.29
CA SER A 482 44.94 30.78 -55.33
C SER A 482 44.86 30.18 -56.75
N GLY A 483 43.62 29.93 -57.22
CA GLY A 483 43.24 30.41 -58.55
C GLY A 483 42.39 29.48 -59.43
N ALA A 484 41.06 29.69 -59.38
CA ALA A 484 40.13 29.79 -60.51
C ALA A 484 39.89 28.62 -61.51
N ALA A 485 38.62 28.20 -61.50
CA ALA A 485 37.67 28.17 -62.63
C ALA A 485 37.59 26.97 -63.61
N GLN A 486 36.35 26.43 -63.66
CA GLN A 486 35.59 25.93 -64.84
C GLN A 486 36.12 24.63 -65.51
N LYS A 487 35.32 23.69 -66.05
CA LYS A 487 33.89 23.52 -66.34
C LYS A 487 33.69 22.09 -66.92
N VAL A 488 32.43 21.63 -66.98
CA VAL A 488 31.85 20.58 -67.87
C VAL A 488 32.13 19.11 -67.47
N LYS A 489 31.30 18.06 -67.64
CA LYS A 489 29.84 17.73 -67.76
C LYS A 489 29.83 16.33 -68.43
N LYS A 490 29.10 15.34 -67.85
CA LYS A 490 28.52 14.12 -68.51
C LYS A 490 29.51 13.09 -69.12
N ASP A 491 29.29 11.78 -69.17
CA ASP A 491 28.17 10.87 -68.91
C ASP A 491 28.75 9.43 -68.83
N LYS A 492 28.05 8.53 -68.15
CA LYS A 492 27.93 7.06 -68.39
C LYS A 492 29.13 6.10 -68.28
N THR A 493 28.99 5.23 -67.26
CA THR A 493 29.02 3.74 -67.29
C THR A 493 29.98 3.11 -68.31
N SER A 494 30.97 2.33 -67.93
CA SER A 494 30.88 1.15 -67.06
C SER A 494 32.28 0.60 -66.87
N GLU A 495 32.75 0.46 -65.63
CA GLU A 495 33.95 -0.35 -65.37
C GLU A 495 33.70 -1.28 -64.18
N GLN A 496 33.53 -2.53 -64.57
CA GLN A 496 33.79 -3.77 -63.86
C GLN A 496 35.05 -3.63 -62.97
N VAL A 497 34.89 -3.66 -61.65
CA VAL A 497 36.01 -3.80 -60.72
C VAL A 497 35.93 -5.17 -60.07
N VAL A 498 36.86 -5.99 -60.54
CA VAL A 498 37.28 -7.31 -60.07
C VAL A 498 37.55 -7.27 -58.56
N LEU A 499 37.05 -8.29 -57.85
CA LEU A 499 37.39 -8.63 -56.49
C LEU A 499 38.91 -8.76 -56.34
N TYR A 500 39.54 -7.83 -55.63
CA TYR A 500 40.85 -8.10 -55.02
C TYR A 500 40.62 -8.57 -53.59
N ALA A 501 40.96 -9.84 -53.36
CA ALA A 501 41.21 -10.40 -52.04
C ALA A 501 42.40 -9.64 -51.41
N GLY A 502 42.10 -8.60 -50.63
CA GLY A 502 43.05 -8.01 -49.71
C GLY A 502 43.14 -8.90 -48.48
N ASN A 503 44.27 -9.57 -48.30
CA ASN A 503 44.59 -10.31 -47.08
C ASN A 503 44.44 -9.37 -45.86
N PHE A 504 43.32 -9.50 -45.14
CA PHE A 504 43.18 -8.94 -43.80
C PHE A 504 44.09 -9.72 -42.87
N ASP A 505 44.95 -9.01 -42.16
CA ASP A 505 45.89 -9.57 -41.20
C ASP A 505 45.13 -10.02 -39.91
N LEU A 506 44.35 -11.09 -40.04
CA LEU A 506 43.61 -11.79 -38.97
C LEU A 506 44.54 -12.36 -37.89
N SER A 507 45.85 -12.32 -38.09
CA SER A 507 46.82 -13.01 -37.24
C SER A 507 47.05 -12.29 -35.90
N THR A 508 47.03 -10.97 -35.85
CA THR A 508 47.40 -10.21 -34.64
C THR A 508 46.25 -10.08 -33.64
N ASP A 509 45.02 -9.93 -34.12
CA ASP A 509 43.82 -9.90 -33.27
C ASP A 509 43.41 -11.30 -32.78
N ASN A 510 43.67 -12.36 -33.55
CA ASN A 510 43.53 -13.74 -33.06
C ASN A 510 44.52 -14.04 -31.93
N GLU A 511 45.77 -13.58 -32.02
CA GLU A 511 46.74 -13.78 -30.94
C GLU A 511 46.38 -12.98 -29.67
N LYS A 512 45.83 -11.76 -29.81
CA LYS A 512 45.27 -11.02 -28.66
C LYS A 512 44.05 -11.69 -28.05
N LEU A 513 43.11 -12.18 -28.87
CA LEU A 513 41.91 -12.89 -28.41
C LEU A 513 42.29 -14.22 -27.73
N LYS A 514 43.29 -14.94 -28.27
CA LYS A 514 43.85 -16.16 -27.69
C LYS A 514 44.55 -15.89 -26.36
N ALA A 515 45.32 -14.81 -26.24
CA ALA A 515 45.91 -14.38 -24.97
C ALA A 515 44.80 -14.02 -23.94
N HIS A 516 43.72 -13.36 -24.37
CA HIS A 516 42.60 -13.01 -23.49
C HIS A 516 41.81 -14.25 -23.05
N LEU A 517 41.59 -15.22 -23.95
CA LEU A 517 40.95 -16.50 -23.65
C LEU A 517 41.80 -17.35 -22.69
N GLN A 518 43.13 -17.39 -22.89
CA GLN A 518 44.06 -18.04 -21.94
C GLN A 518 44.03 -17.35 -20.58
N GLY A 519 43.96 -16.01 -20.54
CA GLY A 519 43.80 -15.24 -19.30
C GLY A 519 42.45 -15.47 -18.60
N MET A 520 41.38 -15.72 -19.35
CA MET A 520 40.09 -16.12 -18.77
C MET A 520 40.13 -17.56 -18.25
N GLN A 521 40.74 -18.49 -18.98
CA GLN A 521 40.93 -19.87 -18.52
C GLN A 521 41.75 -19.95 -17.22
N TRP A 522 42.80 -19.14 -17.09
CA TRP A 522 43.60 -19.06 -15.86
C TRP A 522 42.76 -18.58 -14.66
N ARG A 523 41.93 -17.54 -14.86
CA ARG A 523 41.03 -17.03 -13.82
C ARG A 523 39.97 -18.06 -13.42
N VAL A 524 39.43 -18.82 -14.37
CA VAL A 524 38.48 -19.91 -14.11
C VAL A 524 39.15 -21.03 -13.30
N LEU A 525 40.36 -21.45 -13.67
CA LEU A 525 41.13 -22.45 -12.92
C LEU A 525 41.42 -22.00 -11.48
N GLU A 526 41.71 -20.72 -11.28
CA GLU A 526 41.94 -20.15 -9.96
C GLU A 526 40.64 -20.12 -9.13
N LEU A 527 39.52 -19.71 -9.74
CA LEU A 527 38.17 -19.80 -9.15
C LEU A 527 37.80 -21.23 -8.76
N GLU A 528 38.05 -22.21 -9.62
CA GLU A 528 37.80 -23.61 -9.29
C GLU A 528 38.68 -24.09 -8.13
N LYS A 529 39.93 -23.63 -8.05
CA LYS A 529 40.82 -23.93 -6.91
C LYS A 529 40.28 -23.35 -5.62
N PHE A 530 39.70 -22.14 -5.65
CA PHE A 530 39.00 -21.55 -4.51
C PHE A 530 37.73 -22.32 -4.14
N CYS A 531 36.90 -22.68 -5.12
CA CYS A 531 35.70 -23.50 -4.89
C CYS A 531 36.06 -24.85 -4.27
N ARG A 532 37.11 -25.52 -4.75
CA ARG A 532 37.61 -26.79 -4.16
C ARG A 532 38.05 -26.60 -2.70
N LYS A 533 38.79 -25.53 -2.38
CA LYS A 533 39.17 -25.21 -0.99
C LYS A 533 37.94 -24.97 -0.11
N MET A 534 36.96 -24.22 -0.62
CA MET A 534 35.71 -23.96 0.08
C MET A 534 34.91 -25.26 0.33
N GLN A 535 34.85 -26.15 -0.67
CA GLN A 535 34.18 -27.44 -0.56
C GLN A 535 34.84 -28.34 0.50
N VAL A 536 36.18 -28.36 0.57
CA VAL A 536 36.93 -29.07 1.62
C VAL A 536 36.66 -28.48 3.00
N GLN A 537 36.55 -27.15 3.12
CA GLN A 537 36.18 -26.51 4.39
C GLN A 537 34.73 -26.83 4.78
N MET A 538 33.77 -26.80 3.85
CA MET A 538 32.39 -27.20 4.10
C MET A 538 32.30 -28.67 4.52
N ALA A 539 33.06 -29.56 3.90
CA ALA A 539 33.14 -30.97 4.27
C ALA A 539 33.73 -31.20 5.68
N LYS A 540 34.67 -30.36 6.12
CA LYS A 540 35.18 -30.36 7.51
C LYS A 540 34.12 -29.87 8.50
N ILE A 541 33.34 -28.86 8.14
CA ILE A 541 32.25 -28.32 8.97
C ILE A 541 31.07 -29.31 9.08
N THR A 542 30.77 -30.05 8.02
CA THR A 542 29.72 -31.08 8.07
C THR A 542 30.16 -32.32 8.85
N LYS A 543 31.45 -32.72 8.78
CA LYS A 543 31.99 -33.79 9.63
C LYS A 543 32.07 -33.43 11.11
N SER A 544 32.36 -32.18 11.47
CA SER A 544 32.36 -31.75 12.89
C SER A 544 30.94 -31.66 13.48
N LYS A 545 29.91 -31.45 12.66
CA LYS A 545 28.49 -31.50 13.08
C LYS A 545 27.94 -32.92 13.28
N ALA A 546 28.56 -33.96 12.71
CA ALA A 546 28.10 -35.35 12.82
C ALA A 546 28.68 -36.11 14.03
N SER A 547 29.64 -35.54 14.76
CA SER A 547 30.33 -36.17 15.90
C SER A 547 29.77 -35.76 17.29
N GLY A 548 28.68 -34.98 17.34
CA GLY A 548 28.09 -34.51 18.60
C GLY A 548 26.67 -35.04 18.82
N ASN A 549 26.51 -35.84 19.87
CA ASN A 549 25.27 -36.33 20.51
C ASN A 549 24.55 -37.56 19.90
N SER A 550 25.04 -38.73 20.31
CA SER A 550 24.22 -39.89 20.65
C SER A 550 23.55 -39.70 22.01
N TYR A 551 22.25 -39.42 22.07
CA TYR A 551 21.39 -39.81 23.19
C TYR A 551 19.97 -40.06 22.65
N THR A 552 19.68 -41.34 22.42
CA THR A 552 18.33 -41.85 22.18
C THR A 552 17.56 -41.86 23.50
N LYS A 553 16.46 -41.10 23.58
CA LYS A 553 15.40 -41.34 24.58
C LYS A 553 14.11 -41.69 23.84
N SER A 554 13.65 -42.90 24.12
CA SER A 554 12.44 -43.56 23.63
C SER A 554 11.15 -42.88 24.13
N LEU A 555 10.13 -42.85 23.27
CA LEU A 555 8.74 -42.52 23.59
C LEU A 555 8.07 -43.63 24.43
N PRO A 556 7.18 -43.32 25.38
CA PRO A 556 6.42 -44.34 26.10
C PRO A 556 5.20 -44.81 25.29
N LYS A 557 5.00 -46.13 25.29
CA LYS A 557 3.80 -46.84 24.82
C LYS A 557 2.63 -46.56 25.77
N LEU A 558 1.46 -46.23 25.23
CA LEU A 558 0.18 -46.47 25.88
C LEU A 558 -0.43 -47.73 25.26
N CYS A 559 -0.74 -48.70 26.12
CA CYS A 559 -1.49 -49.91 25.78
C CYS A 559 -2.99 -49.64 25.88
N SER A 560 -3.74 -50.38 25.05
CA SER A 560 -5.10 -50.91 25.21
C SER A 560 -6.22 -49.96 25.67
#